data_AF-A0A1Z1MAR7-F1
#
_entry.id   AF-A0A1Z1MAR7-F1
#
_cell.length_a   1.000
_cell.length_b   1.000
_cell.length_c   1.000
_cell.angle_alpha   90.00
_cell.angle_beta   90.00
_cell.angle_gamma   90.00
#
_symmetry.space_group_name_H-M   'P 1'
#
loop_
_entity.id
_entity.type
_entity.pdbx_description
1 polymer ?
#
loop_
_entity_poly.entity_id
_entity_poly.type
_entity_poly.pdbx_seq_one_letter_code
_entity_poly.pdbx_strand_id
1 'polypeptide(L)'
;MDNSYFIISIVNKKNIQIYYYEHKYFIKTNYYPVCFFVPFYNFEKIILLIIKYNKIRYCSTEHKIYLGKEIFKAQISFNLNQRYIQI
;
A
#
# COMPACT_ATOMS: atom_id res chain seq x y z
N MET A 1 16.34 3.82 -5.43
CA MET A 1 14.91 4.11 -5.23
C MET A 1 14.19 3.64 -6.47
N ASP A 2 13.20 2.76 -6.32
CA ASP A 2 12.46 2.25 -7.46
C ASP A 2 11.65 3.40 -8.06
N ASN A 3 11.35 3.34 -9.35
CA ASN A 3 10.45 4.29 -10.01
C ASN A 3 8.99 4.10 -9.56
N SER A 4 8.74 3.72 -8.31
CA SER A 4 7.41 3.50 -7.77
C SER A 4 7.39 3.62 -6.26
N TYR A 5 6.28 4.09 -5.70
CA TYR A 5 6.09 4.21 -4.25
C TYR A 5 4.66 3.83 -3.85
N PHE A 6 4.50 3.55 -2.56
CA PHE A 6 3.21 3.20 -1.96
C PHE A 6 2.77 4.29 -0.98
N ILE A 7 1.50 4.67 -1.03
CA ILE A 7 0.85 5.46 0.02
C ILE A 7 -0.19 4.59 0.70
N ILE A 8 -0.17 4.55 2.02
CA ILE A 8 -1.09 3.77 2.83
C ILE A 8 -1.93 4.73 3.67
N SER A 9 -3.24 4.50 3.71
CA SER A 9 -4.14 5.25 4.58
C SER A 9 -5.21 4.36 5.17
N ILE A 10 -5.59 4.64 6.41
CA ILE A 10 -6.71 3.96 7.08
C ILE A 10 -7.97 4.81 6.91
N VAL A 11 -9.04 4.20 6.40
CA VAL A 11 -10.33 4.84 6.16
C VAL A 11 -11.39 4.24 7.08
N ASN A 12 -12.17 5.11 7.71
CA ASN A 12 -13.30 4.77 8.59
C ASN A 12 -12.96 3.77 9.71
N LYS A 13 -11.69 3.72 10.14
CA LYS A 13 -11.16 2.76 11.11
C LYS A 13 -11.54 1.30 10.80
N LYS A 14 -11.73 0.94 9.53
CA LYS A 14 -12.13 -0.42 9.15
C LYS A 14 -11.47 -0.92 7.88
N ASN A 15 -11.02 0.00 7.04
CA ASN A 15 -10.46 -0.31 5.74
C ASN A 15 -9.07 0.30 5.61
N ILE A 16 -8.21 -0.38 4.88
CA ILE A 16 -6.94 0.16 4.41
C ILE A 16 -7.06 0.48 2.93
N GLN A 17 -6.52 1.63 2.56
CA GLN A 17 -6.24 2.03 1.20
C GLN A 17 -4.75 1.91 0.98
N ILE A 18 -4.37 1.24 -0.10
CA ILE A 18 -2.98 1.13 -0.54
C ILE A 18 -2.93 1.66 -1.96
N TYR A 19 -2.35 2.83 -2.13
CA TYR A 19 -2.11 3.44 -3.41
C TYR A 19 -0.73 3.04 -3.92
N TYR A 20 -0.66 2.56 -5.16
CA TYR A 20 0.57 2.33 -5.88
C TYR A 20 0.74 3.39 -6.97
N TYR A 21 1.85 4.11 -6.90
CA TYR A 21 2.26 5.09 -7.89
C TYR A 21 3.45 4.56 -8.66
N GLU A 22 3.37 4.60 -9.98
CA GLU A 22 4.49 4.31 -10.87
C GLU A 22 4.97 5.63 -11.46
N HIS A 23 6.21 5.99 -11.14
CA HIS A 23 6.89 7.13 -11.74
C HIS A 23 7.31 6.77 -13.17
N LYS A 24 6.39 6.94 -14.12
CA LYS A 24 6.77 6.99 -15.54
C LYS A 24 7.28 8.39 -15.86
N TYR A 25 8.43 8.48 -16.51
CA TYR A 25 8.94 9.73 -17.06
C TYR A 25 7.88 10.32 -18.01
N PHE A 26 7.30 11.45 -17.61
CA PHE A 26 6.64 12.47 -18.43
C PHE A 26 6.07 12.01 -19.78
N ILE A 27 4.89 11.38 -19.79
CA ILE A 27 4.01 11.43 -20.96
C ILE A 27 2.62 11.84 -20.45
N LYS A 28 2.09 12.89 -21.08
CA LYS A 28 0.92 13.76 -20.79
C LYS A 28 -0.46 13.07 -20.60
N THR A 29 -0.52 11.88 -20.03
CA THR A 29 -1.79 11.19 -19.73
C THR A 29 -2.04 11.17 -18.24
N ASN A 30 -3.25 11.51 -17.81
CA ASN A 30 -3.69 11.48 -16.42
C ASN A 30 -3.57 10.06 -15.86
N TYR A 31 -2.41 9.72 -15.30
CA TYR A 31 -2.17 8.43 -14.65
C TYR A 31 -2.74 8.47 -13.24
N TYR A 32 -3.87 7.80 -13.06
CA TYR A 32 -4.40 7.55 -11.73
C TYR A 32 -3.63 6.41 -11.06
N PRO A 33 -3.29 6.53 -9.77
CA PRO A 33 -2.69 5.44 -9.02
C PRO A 33 -3.64 4.25 -8.94
N VAL A 34 -3.08 3.05 -8.83
CA VAL A 34 -3.88 1.87 -8.50
C VAL A 34 -4.16 1.91 -7.00
N CYS A 35 -5.44 1.87 -6.62
CA CYS A 35 -5.87 1.87 -5.23
C CYS A 35 -6.45 0.50 -4.86
N PHE A 36 -5.85 -0.16 -3.88
CA PHE A 36 -6.44 -1.32 -3.23
C PHE A 36 -7.25 -0.87 -2.03
N PHE A 37 -8.54 -1.21 -1.99
CA PHE A 37 -9.42 -0.93 -0.87
C PHE A 37 -9.85 -2.24 -0.23
N VAL A 38 -9.34 -2.53 0.97
CA VAL A 38 -9.52 -3.85 1.60
C VAL A 38 -9.93 -3.68 3.05
N PRO A 39 -10.85 -4.51 3.55
CA PRO A 39 -11.13 -4.56 4.97
C PRO A 39 -9.88 -4.93 5.77
N PHE A 40 -9.65 -4.17 6.83
CA PHE A 40 -8.40 -4.16 7.55
C PHE A 40 -8.18 -5.38 8.45
N TYR A 41 -9.28 -6.02 8.85
CA TYR A 41 -9.27 -7.18 9.75
C TYR A 41 -8.72 -8.47 9.10
N ASN A 42 -8.45 -8.47 7.79
CA ASN A 42 -8.00 -9.67 7.08
C ASN A 42 -6.69 -9.41 6.33
N PHE A 43 -5.57 -9.57 7.05
CA PHE A 43 -4.23 -9.38 6.52
C PHE A 43 -3.90 -10.31 5.33
N GLU A 44 -4.34 -11.56 5.38
CA GLU A 44 -4.12 -12.51 4.29
C GLU A 44 -4.74 -12.03 2.98
N LYS A 45 -5.96 -11.49 3.03
CA LYS A 45 -6.61 -10.89 1.86
C LYS A 45 -5.85 -9.68 1.32
N ILE A 46 -5.28 -8.85 2.19
CA ILE A 46 -4.46 -7.70 1.79
C ILE A 46 -3.23 -8.20 1.01
N ILE A 47 -2.50 -9.16 1.57
CA ILE A 47 -1.31 -9.73 0.93
C ILE A 47 -1.65 -10.43 -0.39
N LEU A 48 -2.75 -11.20 -0.44
CA LEU A 48 -3.18 -11.89 -1.65
C LEU A 48 -3.54 -10.91 -2.79
N LEU A 49 -4.17 -9.78 -2.47
CA LEU A 49 -4.46 -8.72 -3.42
C LEU A 49 -3.20 -8.05 -3.96
N ILE A 50 -2.26 -7.72 -3.06
CA ILE A 50 -0.96 -7.14 -3.38
C ILE A 50 -0.18 -8.08 -4.33
N ILE A 51 -0.06 -9.36 -4.00
CA ILE A 51 0.71 -10.33 -4.80
C ILE A 51 0.08 -10.57 -6.18
N LYS A 52 -1.26 -10.49 -6.30
CA LYS A 52 -1.96 -10.64 -7.59
C LYS A 52 -1.68 -9.49 -8.56
N TYR A 53 -1.24 -8.34 -8.08
CA TYR A 53 -0.96 -7.20 -8.94
C TYR A 53 0.44 -7.30 -9.55
N ASN A 54 0.50 -7.54 -10.87
CA ASN A 54 1.74 -7.84 -11.58
C ASN A 54 2.85 -6.79 -11.39
N LYS A 55 2.51 -5.50 -11.18
CA LYS A 55 3.56 -4.48 -11.02
C LYS A 55 4.34 -4.61 -9.72
N ILE A 56 3.76 -5.22 -8.68
CA ILE A 56 4.48 -5.51 -7.44
C ILE A 56 5.62 -6.50 -7.67
N ARG A 57 5.56 -7.34 -8.70
CA ARG A 57 6.66 -8.23 -9.06
C ARG A 57 7.93 -7.45 -9.39
N TYR A 58 7.80 -6.27 -10.02
CA TYR A 58 8.91 -5.40 -10.40
C TYR A 58 9.47 -4.55 -9.25
N CYS A 59 8.79 -4.47 -8.11
CA CYS A 59 9.34 -3.80 -6.93
C CYS A 59 10.54 -4.58 -6.39
N SER A 60 11.56 -3.85 -5.93
CA SER A 60 12.70 -4.42 -5.22
C SER A 60 12.25 -5.12 -3.95
N THR A 61 13.07 -6.05 -3.46
CA THR A 61 12.84 -6.73 -2.17
C THR A 61 12.71 -5.71 -1.04
N GLU A 62 13.50 -4.64 -1.07
CA GLU A 62 13.43 -3.55 -0.09
C GLU A 62 12.07 -2.85 -0.10
N HIS A 63 11.51 -2.52 -1.28
CA HIS A 63 10.18 -1.92 -1.38
C HIS A 63 9.07 -2.85 -0.88
N LYS A 64 9.16 -4.15 -1.19
CA LYS A 64 8.21 -5.15 -0.71
C LYS A 64 8.25 -5.26 0.83
N ILE A 65 9.45 -5.27 1.41
CA ILE A 65 9.63 -5.29 2.87
C ILE A 65 9.10 -3.99 3.50
N TYR A 66 9.40 -2.82 2.92
CA TYR A 66 8.87 -1.54 3.39
C TYR A 66 7.33 -1.52 3.40
N LEU A 67 6.71 -1.96 2.30
CA LEU A 67 5.25 -2.09 2.21
C LEU A 67 4.69 -2.97 3.33
N GLY A 68 5.30 -4.14 3.56
CA GLY A 68 4.90 -5.04 4.66
C GLY A 68 5.03 -4.38 6.04
N LYS A 69 6.14 -3.66 6.30
CA LYS A 69 6.36 -2.92 7.55
C LYS A 69 5.29 -1.86 7.77
N GLU A 70 4.94 -1.08 6.75
CA GLU A 70 3.94 -0.02 6.88
C GLU A 70 2.52 -0.57 7.08
N ILE A 71 2.14 -1.64 6.38
CA ILE A 71 0.85 -2.33 6.61
C ILE A 71 0.81 -2.86 8.05
N PHE A 72 1.90 -3.43 8.54
CA PHE A 72 1.97 -3.94 9.91
C PHE A 72 1.90 -2.83 10.97
N LYS A 73 2.57 -1.69 10.74
CA LYS A 73 2.43 -0.50 11.59
C LYS A 73 1.00 0.00 11.62
N ALA A 74 0.34 0.11 10.46
CA ALA A 74 -1.08 0.43 10.40
C ALA A 74 -1.92 -0.54 11.25
N GLN A 75 -1.50 -1.81 11.32
CA GLN A 75 -2.22 -2.84 12.07
C GLN A 75 -2.08 -2.69 13.57
N ILE A 76 -0.88 -2.42 14.02
CA ILE A 76 -0.62 -2.08 15.42
C ILE A 76 -1.39 -0.81 15.79
N SER A 77 -1.29 0.26 14.99
CA SER A 77 -2.00 1.52 15.26
C SER A 77 -3.51 1.29 15.39
N PHE A 78 -4.11 0.53 14.48
CA PHE A 78 -5.53 0.20 14.54
C PHE A 78 -5.90 -0.57 15.80
N ASN A 79 -5.15 -1.63 16.13
CA ASN A 79 -5.42 -2.46 17.31
C ASN A 79 -5.27 -1.68 18.62
N LEU A 80 -4.39 -0.67 18.65
CA LEU A 80 -4.18 0.22 19.78
C LEU A 80 -5.14 1.43 19.79
N ASN A 81 -6.11 1.50 18.87
CA ASN A 81 -6.97 2.67 18.66
C ASN A 81 -6.21 4.00 18.43
N GLN A 82 -4.99 3.91 17.90
CA GLN A 82 -4.14 5.03 17.56
C GLN A 82 -4.29 5.43 16.09
N ARG A 83 -4.02 6.70 15.80
CA ARG A 83 -3.98 7.19 14.42
C ARG A 83 -2.68 6.71 13.75
N TYR A 84 -2.82 5.98 12.64
CA TYR A 84 -1.69 5.65 11.77
C TYR A 84 -1.23 6.89 10.99
N ILE A 85 0.10 7.04 10.89
CA ILE A 85 0.78 8.05 10.08
C ILE A 85 1.92 7.33 9.36
N GLN A 86 1.95 7.45 8.04
CA GLN A 86 3.08 6.99 7.22
C GLN A 86 4.19 8.03 7.31
N ILE A 87 5.43 7.58 7.53
CA ILE A 87 6.66 8.41 7.57
C ILE A 87 7.54 8.03 6.38
#